data_AF-A0A2E7A0N2-F1
#
_entry.id   AF-A0A2E7A0N2-F1
#
_cell.length_a   1.000
_cell.length_b   1.000
_cell.length_c   1.000
_cell.angle_alpha   90.00
_cell.angle_beta   90.00
_cell.angle_gamma   90.00
#
_symmetry.space_group_name_H-M   'P 1'
#
loop_
_entity.id
_entity.type
_entity.pdbx_description
1 polymer ?
#
loop_
_entity_poly.entity_id
_entity_poly.type
_entity_poly.pdbx_seq_one_letter_code
_entity_poly.pdbx_strand_id
1 'polypeptide(L)'
;MGAGLALDLGTKSWSFQCVADQPVVIDRTALINNANYQPIPPHESVVLVPGRILDLHLVLNSGAVFGIGAERRGFFIGFTVVALGVCFWIFTRWMSASSTMAHIGLGLVLAGAIGNLWDRLIFGRVRDFLHMLPDRRLPFNWSWPGGNT
;
A
#
# COMPACT_ATOMS: atom_id res chain seq x y z
N MET A 1 10.29 1.88 15.73
CA MET A 1 8.99 1.99 15.03
C MET A 1 8.88 3.27 14.20
N GLY A 2 9.24 4.46 14.73
CA GLY A 2 9.15 5.73 14.00
C GLY A 2 9.88 5.76 12.64
N ALA A 3 11.10 5.21 12.56
CA ALA A 3 11.86 5.16 11.31
C ALA A 3 11.15 4.34 10.21
N GLY A 4 10.55 3.20 10.55
CA GLY A 4 9.83 2.36 9.58
C GLY A 4 8.58 3.05 9.02
N LEU A 5 7.82 3.73 9.87
CA LEU A 5 6.64 4.48 9.43
C LEU A 5 7.04 5.68 8.56
N ALA A 6 8.10 6.40 8.94
CA ALA A 6 8.64 7.50 8.13
C ALA A 6 9.12 7.01 6.76
N LEU A 7 9.75 5.83 6.69
CA LEU A 7 10.13 5.21 5.42
C LEU A 7 8.90 4.83 4.58
N ASP A 8 7.87 4.21 5.16
CA ASP A 8 6.63 3.87 4.43
C ASP A 8 5.96 5.12 3.85
N LEU A 9 5.68 6.12 4.68
CA LEU A 9 5.03 7.35 4.25
C LEU A 9 5.92 8.18 3.31
N GLY A 10 7.23 8.19 3.56
CA GLY A 10 8.22 8.91 2.76
C GLY A 10 8.34 8.32 1.36
N THR A 11 8.49 7.00 1.24
CA THR A 11 8.56 6.31 -0.06
C THR A 11 7.30 6.51 -0.87
N LYS A 12 6.11 6.38 -0.27
CA LYS A 12 4.83 6.69 -0.95
C LYS A 12 4.76 8.13 -1.44
N SER A 13 5.16 9.08 -0.60
CA SER A 13 5.10 10.50 -0.96
C SER A 13 6.09 10.84 -2.07
N TRP A 14 7.30 10.28 -2.00
CA TRP A 14 8.32 10.40 -3.04
C TRP A 14 7.83 9.80 -4.37
N SER A 15 7.26 8.59 -4.35
CA SER A 15 6.75 7.96 -5.57
C SER A 15 5.67 8.78 -6.25
N PHE A 16 4.70 9.32 -5.49
CA PHE A 16 3.63 10.16 -6.03
C PHE A 16 4.11 11.54 -6.51
N GLN A 17 5.33 11.96 -6.14
CA GLN A 17 5.94 13.20 -6.61
C GLN A 17 6.84 12.99 -7.83
N CYS A 18 7.46 11.82 -7.97
CA CYS A 18 8.58 11.61 -8.90
C CYS A 18 8.36 10.55 -9.98
N VAL A 19 7.40 9.63 -9.82
CA VAL A 19 7.21 8.52 -10.79
C VAL A 19 6.43 8.96 -12.03
N ALA A 20 5.49 9.89 -11.87
CA ALA A 20 4.78 10.50 -12.99
C ALA A 20 5.46 11.81 -13.43
N ASP A 21 5.21 12.25 -14.66
CA ASP A 21 5.77 13.49 -15.22
C ASP A 21 5.41 14.75 -14.42
N GLN A 22 4.29 14.70 -13.69
CA GLN A 22 3.83 15.77 -12.82
C GLN A 22 3.51 15.21 -11.42
N PRO A 23 3.79 15.97 -10.35
CA PRO A 23 3.43 15.56 -8.99
C PRO A 23 1.93 15.31 -8.85
N VAL A 24 1.57 14.15 -8.31
CA VAL A 24 0.18 13.77 -8.08
C VAL A 24 -0.37 14.52 -6.87
N VAL A 25 -1.34 15.39 -7.12
CA VAL A 25 -2.08 16.10 -6.06
C VAL A 25 -3.39 15.36 -5.78
N ILE A 26 -3.55 14.90 -4.54
CA ILE A 26 -4.73 14.14 -4.12
C ILE A 26 -5.71 15.05 -3.38
N ASP A 27 -6.83 15.36 -4.01
CA ASP A 27 -7.99 15.95 -3.31
C ASP A 27 -8.89 14.83 -2.76
N ARG A 28 -8.90 14.71 -1.44
CA ARG A 28 -9.74 13.75 -0.70
C ARG A 28 -11.23 13.97 -0.97
N THR A 29 -11.67 15.22 -1.02
CA THR A 29 -13.09 15.57 -1.18
C THR A 29 -13.54 15.17 -2.57
N ALA A 30 -12.73 15.46 -3.59
CA ALA A 30 -12.97 15.01 -4.95
C ALA A 30 -13.00 13.47 -5.07
N LEU A 31 -12.08 12.76 -4.41
CA LEU A 31 -12.02 11.29 -4.41
C LEU A 31 -13.23 10.62 -3.77
N ILE A 32 -13.83 11.25 -2.76
CA ILE A 32 -15.01 10.72 -2.05
C ILE A 32 -16.29 11.05 -2.82
N ASN A 33 -16.41 12.27 -3.36
CA ASN A 33 -17.63 12.74 -3.99
C ASN A 33 -17.78 12.33 -5.46
N ASN A 34 -16.66 12.01 -6.13
CA ASN A 34 -16.66 11.63 -7.54
C ASN A 34 -15.88 10.32 -7.75
N ALA A 35 -16.60 9.23 -7.98
CA ALA A 35 -16.00 7.92 -8.24
C ALA A 35 -15.09 7.89 -9.48
N ASN A 36 -15.34 8.77 -10.46
CA ASN A 36 -14.58 8.88 -11.71
C ASN A 36 -13.40 9.86 -11.61
N TYR A 37 -13.20 10.53 -10.46
CA TYR A 37 -12.05 11.41 -10.27
C TYR A 37 -10.76 10.59 -10.25
N GLN A 38 -9.91 10.81 -11.25
CA GLN A 38 -8.59 10.20 -11.38
C GLN A 38 -7.50 11.27 -11.24
N PRO A 39 -6.91 11.42 -10.04
CA PRO A 39 -5.85 12.41 -9.82
C PRO A 39 -4.50 11.98 -10.39
N ILE A 40 -4.32 10.69 -10.69
CA ILE A 40 -3.09 10.15 -11.26
C ILE A 40 -3.15 10.39 -12.79
N PRO A 41 -2.24 11.18 -13.37
CA PRO A 41 -2.17 11.32 -14.81
C PRO A 41 -1.72 10.00 -15.46
N PRO A 42 -2.07 9.75 -16.73
CA PRO A 42 -1.46 8.68 -17.50
C PRO A 42 0.07 8.81 -17.44
N HIS A 43 0.75 7.75 -17.04
CA HIS A 43 2.21 7.71 -16.92
C HIS A 43 2.70 6.31 -17.27
N GLU A 44 3.95 6.22 -17.72
CA GLU A 44 4.60 4.93 -17.93
C GLU A 44 5.14 4.36 -16.62
N SER A 45 5.22 3.03 -16.55
CA SER A 45 5.83 2.37 -15.39
C SER A 45 7.34 2.48 -15.44
N VAL A 46 7.98 2.82 -14.32
CA VAL A 46 9.44 2.91 -14.23
C VAL A 46 10.00 1.56 -13.77
N VAL A 47 10.80 0.91 -14.61
CA VAL A 47 11.41 -0.40 -14.27
C VAL A 47 12.43 -0.22 -13.15
N LEU A 48 12.17 -0.82 -11.98
CA LEU A 48 13.10 -0.76 -10.84
C LEU A 48 14.04 -1.97 -10.81
N VAL A 49 13.54 -3.15 -11.14
CA VAL A 49 14.32 -4.40 -11.19
C VAL A 49 14.35 -4.94 -12.62
N PRO A 50 15.53 -5.25 -13.20
CA PRO A 50 15.66 -5.76 -14.56
C PRO A 50 14.77 -6.97 -14.85
N GLY A 51 14.32 -7.08 -16.11
CA GLY A 51 13.40 -8.13 -16.53
C GLY A 51 11.96 -7.91 -16.03
N ARG A 52 11.61 -6.67 -15.68
CA ARG A 52 10.30 -6.22 -15.19
C ARG A 52 9.76 -7.12 -14.08
N ILE A 53 10.65 -7.43 -13.13
CA ILE A 53 10.29 -8.18 -11.92
C ILE A 53 9.55 -7.24 -10.95
N LEU A 54 9.96 -5.97 -10.91
CA LEU A 54 9.36 -4.92 -10.11
C LEU A 54 9.45 -3.60 -10.88
N ASP A 55 8.29 -3.01 -11.12
CA ASP A 55 8.12 -1.71 -11.71
C ASP A 55 7.49 -0.76 -10.67
N LEU A 56 7.73 0.54 -10.83
CA LEU A 56 7.04 1.60 -10.12
C LEU A 56 5.87 2.08 -10.98
N HIS A 57 4.64 1.89 -10.51
CA HIS A 57 3.43 2.32 -11.19
C HIS A 57 2.40 2.80 -10.18
N LEU A 58 1.99 4.07 -10.28
CA LEU A 58 1.15 4.73 -9.29
C LEU A 58 -0.30 4.23 -9.36
N VAL A 59 -0.84 3.84 -8.20
CA VAL A 59 -2.23 3.38 -8.05
C VAL A 59 -2.84 3.92 -6.76
N LEU A 60 -4.09 4.37 -6.81
CA LEU A 60 -4.88 4.66 -5.62
C LEU A 60 -5.82 3.51 -5.31
N ASN A 61 -5.43 2.67 -4.36
CA ASN A 61 -6.18 1.49 -3.97
C ASN A 61 -7.31 1.86 -3.00
N SER A 62 -8.56 1.73 -3.47
CA SER A 62 -9.76 1.93 -2.65
C SER A 62 -10.01 0.82 -1.62
N GLY A 63 -9.25 -0.28 -1.68
CA GLY A 63 -9.46 -1.48 -0.88
C GLY A 63 -10.44 -2.47 -1.52
N ALA A 64 -10.92 -2.22 -2.74
CA ALA A 64 -11.76 -3.17 -3.46
C ALA A 64 -10.92 -4.33 -4.02
N VAL A 65 -10.56 -5.29 -3.16
CA VAL A 65 -10.14 -6.61 -3.65
C VAL A 65 -11.41 -7.28 -4.21
N PHE A 66 -11.46 -7.53 -5.51
CA PHE A 66 -12.59 -8.15 -6.23
C PHE A 66 -13.92 -7.38 -6.32
N GLY A 67 -13.90 -6.04 -6.34
CA GLY A 67 -15.11 -5.25 -6.64
C GLY A 67 -16.20 -5.22 -5.54
N ILE A 68 -16.00 -5.89 -4.40
CA ILE A 68 -16.99 -6.00 -3.30
C ILE A 68 -16.86 -4.85 -2.26
N GLY A 69 -15.90 -3.94 -2.42
CA GLY A 69 -15.39 -3.14 -1.29
C GLY A 69 -15.34 -1.61 -1.45
N ALA A 70 -15.77 -1.02 -2.56
CA ALA A 70 -15.63 0.43 -2.79
C ALA A 70 -16.25 1.30 -1.67
N GLU A 71 -17.27 0.78 -0.97
CA GLU A 71 -17.92 1.45 0.17
C GLU A 71 -17.50 0.91 1.56
N ARG A 72 -16.62 -0.09 1.63
CA ARG A 72 -16.25 -0.77 2.89
C ARG A 72 -14.98 -0.20 3.53
N ARG A 73 -14.73 1.11 3.39
CA ARG A 73 -13.59 1.79 4.04
C ARG A 73 -13.53 1.52 5.55
N GLY A 74 -14.68 1.57 6.22
CA GLY A 74 -14.79 1.28 7.65
C GLY A 74 -14.39 -0.15 8.03
N PHE A 75 -14.68 -1.12 7.16
CA PHE A 75 -14.26 -2.51 7.37
C PHE A 75 -12.74 -2.65 7.35
N PHE A 76 -12.05 -2.05 6.37
CA PHE A 76 -10.58 -2.12 6.31
C PHE A 76 -9.92 -1.39 7.46
N ILE A 77 -10.45 -0.23 7.87
CA ILE A 77 -9.97 0.48 9.06
C ILE A 77 -10.12 -0.41 10.30
N GLY A 78 -11.31 -0.98 10.52
CA GLY A 78 -11.57 -1.88 11.65
C GLY A 78 -10.67 -3.12 11.63
N PHE A 79 -10.52 -3.75 10.47
CA PHE A 79 -9.61 -4.89 10.28
C PHE A 79 -8.16 -4.53 10.62
N THR A 80 -7.65 -3.40 10.13
CA THR A 80 -6.29 -2.96 10.45
C THR A 80 -6.14 -2.67 11.95
N VAL A 81 -7.11 -2.03 12.60
CA VAL A 81 -7.07 -1.79 14.06
C VAL A 81 -7.03 -3.10 14.84
N VAL A 82 -7.86 -4.08 14.48
CA VAL A 82 -7.83 -5.42 15.11
C VAL A 82 -6.48 -6.09 14.89
N ALA A 83 -5.95 -6.08 13.67
CA ALA A 83 -4.65 -6.66 13.35
C ALA A 83 -3.51 -6.02 14.17
N LEU A 84 -3.50 -4.69 14.32
CA LEU A 84 -2.54 -3.99 15.17
C LEU A 84 -2.66 -4.43 16.64
N GLY A 85 -3.88 -4.60 17.14
CA GLY A 85 -4.14 -5.12 18.49
C GLY A 85 -3.61 -6.54 18.70
N VAL A 86 -3.82 -7.44 17.74
CA VAL A 86 -3.28 -8.81 17.77
C VAL A 86 -1.75 -8.78 17.74
N CYS A 87 -1.13 -7.98 16.86
CA CYS A 87 0.31 -7.83 16.81
C CYS A 87 0.88 -7.34 18.15
N PHE A 88 0.24 -6.37 18.80
CA PHE A 88 0.63 -5.89 20.13
C PHE A 88 0.46 -6.96 21.22
N TRP A 89 -0.61 -7.75 21.15
CA TRP A 89 -0.82 -8.87 22.06
C TRP A 89 0.26 -9.96 21.91
N ILE A 90 0.58 -10.34 20.67
CA ILE A 90 1.67 -11.30 20.38
C ILE A 90 3.00 -10.76 20.92
N PHE A 91 3.30 -9.49 20.66
CA PHE A 91 4.51 -8.84 21.15
C PHE A 91 4.65 -8.95 22.66
N THR A 92 3.59 -8.61 23.39
CA THR A 92 3.62 -8.56 24.86
C THR A 92 3.58 -9.93 25.53
N ARG A 93 3.02 -10.97 24.87
CA ARG A 93 2.82 -12.30 25.49
C ARG A 93 3.81 -13.37 25.03
N TRP A 94 4.32 -13.27 23.81
CA TRP A 94 5.05 -14.38 23.17
C TRP A 94 6.47 -14.03 22.73
N MET A 95 6.84 -12.75 22.72
CA MET A 95 8.16 -12.34 22.24
C MET A 95 9.16 -12.22 23.39
N SER A 96 10.17 -13.09 23.40
CA SER A 96 11.31 -12.97 24.30
C SER A 96 12.15 -11.75 23.93
N ALA A 97 12.66 -11.01 24.92
CA ALA A 97 13.52 -9.84 24.71
C ALA A 97 14.79 -10.14 23.87
N SER A 98 15.25 -11.40 23.81
CA SER A 98 16.39 -11.82 23.00
C SER A 98 16.09 -11.99 21.51
N SER A 99 14.81 -11.99 21.11
CA SER A 99 14.38 -12.27 19.73
C SER A 99 14.42 -11.02 18.84
N THR A 100 15.56 -10.36 18.72
CA THR A 100 15.72 -9.07 17.99
C THR A 100 15.16 -9.11 16.56
N MET A 101 15.35 -10.22 15.84
CA MET A 101 14.85 -10.35 14.46
C MET A 101 13.31 -10.37 14.40
N ALA A 102 12.65 -10.98 15.38
CA ALA A 102 11.20 -10.97 15.48
C ALA A 102 10.66 -9.57 15.81
N HIS A 103 11.37 -8.80 16.64
CA HIS A 103 11.03 -7.41 16.93
C HIS A 103 11.14 -6.53 15.68
N ILE A 104 12.20 -6.71 14.89
CA ILE A 104 12.39 -5.98 13.64
C ILE A 104 11.28 -6.33 12.65
N GLY A 105 11.02 -7.62 12.42
CA GLY A 105 9.96 -8.08 11.52
C GLY A 105 8.59 -7.54 11.92
N LEU A 106 8.24 -7.63 13.20
CA LEU A 106 6.97 -7.09 13.69
C LEU A 106 6.91 -5.56 13.55
N GLY A 107 8.02 -4.86 13.83
CA GLY A 107 8.12 -3.42 13.66
C GLY A 107 7.89 -2.96 12.22
N LEU A 108 8.38 -3.72 11.24
CA LEU A 108 8.15 -3.47 9.81
C LEU A 108 6.68 -3.70 9.42
N VAL A 109 6.07 -4.81 9.88
CA VAL A 109 4.65 -5.11 9.64
C VAL A 109 3.75 -4.02 10.24
N LEU A 110 4.02 -3.63 11.49
CA LEU A 110 3.27 -2.56 12.17
C LEU A 110 3.43 -1.22 11.46
N ALA A 111 4.64 -0.88 11.03
CA ALA A 111 4.90 0.36 10.29
C ALA A 111 4.08 0.43 8.99
N GLY A 112 4.09 -0.63 8.17
CA GLY A 112 3.30 -0.68 6.93
C GLY A 112 1.80 -0.68 7.18
N ALA A 113 1.33 -1.39 8.21
CA ALA A 113 -0.09 -1.40 8.59
C ALA A 113 -0.57 0.01 9.03
N ILE A 114 0.22 0.71 9.84
CA ILE A 114 -0.09 2.07 10.29
C ILE A 114 -0.03 3.05 9.11
N GLY A 115 0.97 2.96 8.23
CA GLY A 115 1.05 3.83 7.04
C GLY A 115 -0.15 3.64 6.10
N ASN A 116 -0.58 2.40 5.90
CA ASN A 116 -1.80 2.07 5.14
C ASN A 116 -3.09 2.54 5.83
N LEU A 117 -3.13 2.54 7.17
CA LEU A 117 -4.25 3.12 7.92
C LEU A 117 -4.26 4.64 7.80
N TRP A 118 -3.09 5.27 7.90
CA TRP A 118 -2.92 6.72 7.73
C TRP A 118 -3.44 7.18 6.38
N ASP A 119 -3.03 6.53 5.28
CA ASP A 119 -3.52 6.89 3.94
C ASP A 119 -5.05 6.77 3.84
N ARG A 120 -5.62 5.69 4.40
CA ARG A 120 -7.08 5.52 4.45
C ARG A 120 -7.79 6.59 5.27
N LEU A 121 -7.18 7.14 6.31
CA LEU A 121 -7.78 8.21 7.11
C LEU A 121 -7.69 9.57 6.39
N ILE A 122 -6.52 9.89 5.84
CA ILE A 122 -6.22 11.18 5.22
C ILE A 122 -6.79 11.27 3.80
N PHE A 123 -6.45 10.33 2.91
CA PHE A 123 -6.83 10.38 1.50
C PHE A 123 -8.09 9.57 1.18
N GLY A 124 -8.50 8.67 2.08
CA GLY A 124 -9.64 7.77 1.85
C GLY A 124 -9.30 6.54 1.00
N ARG A 125 -8.11 6.50 0.40
CA ARG A 125 -7.55 5.39 -0.38
C ARG A 125 -6.08 5.18 0.00
N VAL A 126 -5.53 4.00 -0.26
CA VAL A 126 -4.11 3.71 -0.05
C VAL A 126 -3.31 4.11 -1.28
N ARG A 127 -2.20 4.82 -1.06
CA ARG A 127 -1.23 5.11 -2.11
C ARG A 127 -0.37 3.88 -2.32
N ASP A 128 -0.44 3.31 -3.51
CA ASP A 128 0.35 2.16 -3.93
C ASP A 128 1.19 2.53 -5.16
N PHE A 129 2.34 1.90 -5.29
CA PHE A 129 3.29 2.19 -6.35
C PHE A 129 4.15 0.99 -6.75
N LEU A 130 4.17 -0.09 -5.96
CA LEU A 130 4.99 -1.26 -6.24
C LEU A 130 4.20 -2.22 -7.14
N HIS A 131 4.64 -2.38 -8.38
CA HIS A 131 4.00 -3.23 -9.35
C HIS A 131 4.88 -4.44 -9.68
N MET A 132 4.49 -5.61 -9.19
CA MET A 132 5.30 -6.83 -9.30
C MET A 132 4.90 -7.66 -10.52
N LEU A 133 5.89 -8.21 -11.21
CA LEU A 133 5.71 -9.19 -12.29
C LEU A 133 4.67 -8.79 -13.38
N PRO A 134 4.65 -7.53 -13.89
CA PRO A 134 3.69 -7.08 -14.90
C PRO A 134 3.53 -8.04 -16.08
N ASP A 135 4.64 -8.55 -16.59
CA ASP A 135 4.67 -9.31 -17.84
C ASP A 135 4.72 -10.83 -17.64
N ARG A 136 4.55 -11.33 -16.40
CA ARG A 136 4.67 -12.77 -16.11
C ARG A 136 3.34 -13.41 -15.73
N ARG A 137 3.10 -14.58 -16.33
CA ARG A 137 2.06 -15.51 -15.90
C ARG A 137 2.61 -16.44 -14.82
N LEU A 138 1.93 -16.47 -13.68
CA LEU A 138 2.16 -17.38 -12.58
C LEU A 138 1.62 -18.79 -12.94
N PRO A 139 2.00 -19.84 -12.18
CA PRO A 139 1.40 -21.16 -12.32
C PRO A 139 -0.13 -21.09 -12.33
N PHE A 140 -0.79 -21.98 -13.06
CA PHE A 140 -2.25 -21.98 -13.26
C PHE A 140 -2.79 -20.79 -14.07
N ASN A 141 -1.95 -20.15 -14.89
CA ASN A 141 -2.33 -19.04 -15.78
C ASN A 141 -2.84 -17.80 -15.03
N TRP A 142 -2.42 -17.62 -13.78
CA TRP A 142 -2.72 -16.43 -12.99
C TRP A 142 -1.79 -15.28 -13.39
N SER A 143 -2.29 -14.05 -13.37
CA SER A 143 -1.46 -12.84 -13.45
C SER A 143 -1.34 -12.21 -12.06
N TRP A 144 -0.25 -11.49 -11.83
CA TRP A 144 -0.16 -10.66 -10.64
C TRP A 144 -1.28 -9.62 -10.66
N PRO A 145 -1.95 -9.31 -9.53
CA PRO A 145 -3.00 -8.29 -9.50
C PRO A 145 -2.51 -6.95 -10.06
N GLY A 146 -3.24 -6.43 -11.06
CA GLY A 146 -2.89 -5.20 -11.77
C GLY A 146 -1.85 -5.38 -12.88
N GLY A 147 -1.36 -6.59 -13.15
CA GLY A 147 -0.47 -6.88 -14.27
C GLY A 147 -1.27 -6.88 -15.58
N ASN A 148 -0.74 -6.22 -16.61
CA ASN A 148 -1.29 -6.29 -17.95
C ASN A 148 -0.74 -7.53 -18.64
N THR A 149 -1.56 -8.58 -18.77
CA THR A 149 -1.27 -9.74 -19.64
C THR A 149 -2.23 -9.85 -20.80
#